data_AF-G2QC95-F1
#
_entry.id   AF-G2QC95-F1
#
_cell.length_a   1.000
_cell.length_b   1.000
_cell.length_c   1.000
_cell.angle_alpha   90.00
_cell.angle_beta   90.00
_cell.angle_gamma   90.00
#
_symmetry.space_group_name_H-M   'P 1'
#
loop_
_entity.id
_entity.type
_entity.pdbx_description
1 polymer ?
#
loop_
_entity_poly.entity_id
_entity_poly.type
_entity_poly.pdbx_seq_one_letter_code
_entity_poly.pdbx_strand_id
1 'polypeptide(L)'
;MRGIQSLVSLSLLAGAWANPMHKRWKPNAPRNPDFPLDEVDKLEESIMPNVEAWMSKRPAKYSNCTLENAGIRREWSDLSVDERKEYISAVLCLQSKPSKIPEGEVPGALSRFDDFVATHMTMAGQLHSPTNLFAAHRYFIHAYEKALREECGYKGYQPYMNYDRYADDPLNTPLFDGSDSSMSGNGGPYNYSGIPQPFPKPYNLIPPAGGGGCVTEGPFRDMVVSLGPKGGLFHDIPRNPRADGLGSNPRCLRRDVNKYSARGARANYTYSAIMDNPDIDSFYNRYMGMPQLKGDPYPWGLHSSGHYLIGGDPGGDFYCSPGDPLFYFHHGMLDRVWWIWQMQDPENRVQAVPGTNTMPMPPLMAANLESEAAATTTHKRAVNVSDLVVDLGWTAPPVKLVDLNEQLGGLGGELCYIYV
;
A
#
# COMPACT_ATOMS: atom_id res chain seq x y z
N MET A 1 -64.36 56.44 -21.83
CA MET A 1 -64.33 55.24 -20.97
C MET A 1 -63.36 54.24 -21.59
N ARG A 2 -62.15 54.13 -21.05
CA ARG A 2 -61.12 53.16 -21.46
C ARG A 2 -61.00 52.15 -20.32
N GLY A 3 -61.26 50.88 -20.58
CA GLY A 3 -61.08 49.78 -19.63
C GLY A 3 -59.72 49.12 -19.82
N ILE A 4 -58.94 49.04 -18.75
CA ILE A 4 -57.65 48.35 -18.68
C ILE A 4 -57.90 46.97 -18.08
N GLN A 5 -57.54 45.90 -18.80
CA GLN A 5 -57.48 44.54 -18.25
C GLN A 5 -56.09 44.29 -17.67
N SER A 6 -56.03 43.97 -16.37
CA SER A 6 -54.80 43.50 -15.71
C SER A 6 -54.78 41.97 -15.71
N LEU A 7 -53.76 41.39 -16.35
CA LEU A 7 -53.36 39.99 -16.23
C LEU A 7 -52.57 39.80 -14.93
N VAL A 8 -53.04 38.91 -14.05
CA VAL A 8 -52.31 38.47 -12.85
C VAL A 8 -51.58 37.19 -13.20
N SER A 9 -50.25 37.23 -13.21
CA SER A 9 -49.38 36.06 -13.34
C SER A 9 -49.17 35.43 -11.97
N LEU A 10 -49.65 34.20 -11.76
CA LEU A 10 -49.31 33.40 -10.58
C LEU A 10 -47.90 32.80 -10.77
N SER A 11 -46.94 33.26 -9.98
CA SER A 11 -45.63 32.61 -9.87
C SER A 11 -45.72 31.42 -8.91
N LEU A 12 -45.54 30.20 -9.45
CA LEU A 12 -45.34 28.98 -8.66
C LEU A 12 -44.01 29.07 -7.92
N LEU A 13 -44.06 29.29 -6.60
CA LEU A 13 -42.92 29.08 -5.70
C LEU A 13 -42.67 27.57 -5.57
N ALA A 14 -41.71 27.05 -6.34
CA ALA A 14 -41.13 25.74 -6.08
C ALA A 14 -40.33 25.83 -4.78
N GLY A 15 -40.89 25.29 -3.69
CA GLY A 15 -40.17 25.13 -2.44
C GLY A 15 -39.02 24.16 -2.62
N ALA A 16 -37.78 24.68 -2.60
CA ALA A 16 -36.60 23.86 -2.43
C ALA A 16 -36.65 23.25 -1.03
N TRP A 17 -36.91 21.94 -0.95
CA TRP A 17 -36.72 21.19 0.29
C TRP A 17 -35.22 21.14 0.55
N ALA A 18 -34.73 22.06 1.39
CA ALA A 18 -33.42 21.93 1.99
C ALA A 18 -33.48 20.68 2.90
N ASN A 19 -32.90 19.58 2.45
CA ASN A 19 -32.62 18.45 3.33
C ASN A 19 -31.87 18.98 4.56
N PRO A 20 -32.14 18.47 5.78
CA PRO A 20 -31.39 18.87 6.96
C PRO A 20 -29.90 18.70 6.66
N MET A 21 -29.13 19.77 6.83
CA MET A 21 -27.67 19.68 6.79
C MET A 21 -27.22 18.82 7.98
N HIS A 22 -27.21 17.51 7.80
CA HIS A 22 -26.52 16.61 8.71
C HIS A 22 -25.09 17.12 8.83
N LYS A 23 -24.64 17.36 10.07
CA LYS A 23 -23.26 17.75 10.35
C LYS A 23 -22.38 16.61 9.84
N ARG A 24 -21.73 16.82 8.69
CA ARG A 24 -20.82 15.84 8.09
C ARG A 24 -19.76 15.46 9.10
N TRP A 25 -19.45 14.17 9.16
CA TRP A 25 -18.38 13.70 10.02
C TRP A 25 -17.05 14.31 9.54
N LYS A 26 -16.20 14.71 10.49
CA LYS A 26 -14.86 15.21 10.19
C LYS A 26 -13.87 14.56 11.15
N PRO A 27 -12.83 13.89 10.64
CA PRO A 27 -11.80 13.33 11.50
C PRO A 27 -11.08 14.45 12.23
N ASN A 28 -10.78 14.24 13.51
CA ASN A 28 -9.81 15.09 14.21
C ASN A 28 -8.40 14.56 13.91
N ALA A 29 -7.90 14.87 12.71
CA ALA A 29 -6.57 14.49 12.26
C ALA A 29 -5.76 15.75 11.95
N PRO A 30 -4.82 16.15 12.81
CA PRO A 30 -3.89 17.24 12.51
C PRO A 30 -3.16 16.96 11.18
N ARG A 31 -2.83 18.00 10.43
CA ARG A 31 -2.00 17.89 9.22
C ARG A 31 -0.77 18.76 9.37
N ASN A 32 0.33 18.35 8.77
CA ASN A 32 1.55 19.12 8.74
C ASN A 32 1.41 20.29 7.76
N PRO A 33 1.53 21.55 8.22
CA PRO A 33 1.35 22.72 7.35
C PRO A 33 2.43 22.84 6.26
N ASP A 34 3.58 22.18 6.41
CA ASP A 34 4.65 22.18 5.41
C ASP A 34 4.30 21.36 4.16
N PHE A 35 3.29 20.49 4.26
CA PHE A 35 2.79 19.64 3.18
C PHE A 35 1.32 19.95 2.89
N PRO A 36 1.02 20.93 2.02
CA PRO A 36 -0.36 21.25 1.66
C PRO A 36 -1.03 20.10 0.91
N LEU A 37 -2.37 20.08 0.94
CA LEU A 37 -3.17 19.05 0.25
C LEU A 37 -2.91 19.03 -1.25
N ASP A 38 -2.50 17.88 -1.74
CA ASP A 38 -2.42 17.60 -3.17
C ASP A 38 -3.82 17.31 -3.77
N GLU A 39 -3.87 16.94 -5.05
CA GLU A 39 -5.13 16.63 -5.74
C GLU A 39 -5.76 15.29 -5.30
N VAL A 40 -4.96 14.34 -4.81
CA VAL A 40 -5.43 13.05 -4.29
C VAL A 40 -6.00 13.22 -2.89
N ASP A 41 -5.38 14.05 -2.05
CA ASP A 41 -5.90 14.42 -0.73
C ASP A 41 -7.26 15.13 -0.85
N LYS A 42 -7.40 16.04 -1.83
CA LYS A 42 -8.69 16.69 -2.12
C LYS A 42 -9.72 15.70 -2.66
N LEU A 43 -9.29 14.72 -3.47
CA LEU A 43 -10.15 13.66 -3.97
C LEU A 43 -10.65 12.77 -2.82
N GLU A 44 -9.77 12.43 -1.88
CA GLU A 44 -10.11 11.70 -0.64
C GLU A 44 -11.15 12.46 0.21
N GLU A 45 -10.98 13.76 0.40
CA GLU A 45 -11.99 14.56 1.11
C GLU A 45 -13.34 14.58 0.35
N SER A 46 -13.30 14.53 -0.98
CA SER A 46 -14.50 14.59 -1.83
C SER A 46 -15.33 13.30 -1.82
N ILE A 47 -14.74 12.14 -1.51
CA ILE A 47 -15.46 10.85 -1.46
C ILE A 47 -16.19 10.61 -0.15
N MET A 48 -15.95 11.40 0.90
CA MET A 48 -16.55 11.14 2.21
C MET A 48 -18.09 11.07 2.21
N PRO A 49 -18.84 11.84 1.41
CA PRO A 49 -20.28 11.64 1.26
C PRO A 49 -20.64 10.25 0.69
N ASN A 50 -19.83 9.70 -0.22
CA ASN A 50 -20.02 8.34 -0.74
C ASN A 50 -19.73 7.29 0.34
N VAL A 51 -18.72 7.53 1.18
CA VAL A 51 -18.39 6.69 2.34
C VAL A 51 -19.57 6.65 3.32
N GLU A 52 -20.09 7.81 3.73
CA GLU A 52 -21.26 7.91 4.62
C GLU A 52 -22.48 7.19 4.04
N ALA A 53 -22.73 7.36 2.73
CA ALA A 53 -23.83 6.69 2.02
C ALA A 53 -23.64 5.17 1.94
N TRP A 54 -22.43 4.69 1.64
CA TRP A 54 -22.10 3.26 1.58
C TRP A 54 -22.28 2.60 2.94
N MET A 55 -21.77 3.21 4.00
CA MET A 55 -21.89 2.69 5.38
C MET A 55 -23.34 2.55 5.84
N SER A 56 -24.25 3.38 5.30
CA SER A 56 -25.68 3.33 5.59
C SER A 56 -26.43 2.24 4.79
N LYS A 57 -25.86 1.78 3.67
CA LYS A 57 -26.47 0.79 2.76
C LYS A 57 -25.92 -0.62 2.92
N ARG A 58 -24.68 -0.75 3.39
CA ARG A 58 -23.99 -2.04 3.50
C ARG A 58 -24.72 -3.03 4.42
N PRO A 59 -24.50 -4.34 4.27
CA PRO A 59 -25.15 -5.36 5.10
C PRO A 59 -24.95 -5.15 6.62
N ALA A 60 -25.96 -5.53 7.40
CA ALA A 60 -25.95 -5.38 8.86
C ALA A 60 -24.78 -6.11 9.54
N LYS A 61 -24.19 -7.14 8.92
CA LYS A 61 -22.99 -7.83 9.43
C LYS A 61 -21.76 -6.92 9.56
N TYR A 62 -21.75 -5.75 8.92
CA TYR A 62 -20.68 -4.76 8.97
C TYR A 62 -21.00 -3.54 9.86
N SER A 63 -22.12 -3.60 10.59
CA SER A 63 -22.65 -2.46 11.37
C SER A 63 -21.81 -2.09 12.61
N ASN A 64 -20.88 -2.95 13.02
CA ASN A 64 -19.99 -2.70 14.16
C ASN A 64 -18.88 -1.67 13.87
N CYS A 65 -18.63 -1.35 12.59
CA CYS A 65 -17.70 -0.30 12.20
C CYS A 65 -18.45 1.01 11.90
N THR A 66 -18.15 2.11 12.57
CA THR A 66 -18.74 3.45 12.31
C THR A 66 -17.63 4.46 12.09
N LEU A 67 -17.93 5.64 11.54
CA LEU A 67 -16.91 6.69 11.37
C LEU A 67 -16.37 7.18 12.71
N GLU A 68 -17.15 7.06 13.78
CA GLU A 68 -16.77 7.43 15.13
C GLU A 68 -15.78 6.44 15.78
N ASN A 69 -15.78 5.17 15.37
CA ASN A 69 -14.89 4.15 15.92
C ASN A 69 -13.82 3.64 14.94
N ALA A 70 -13.91 4.04 13.67
CA ALA A 70 -12.92 3.70 12.66
C ALA A 70 -11.54 4.26 13.04
N GLY A 71 -10.52 3.41 12.93
CA GLY A 71 -9.13 3.83 13.03
C GLY A 71 -8.79 4.86 11.95
N ILE A 72 -7.84 5.74 12.25
CA ILE A 72 -7.41 6.78 11.31
C ILE A 72 -5.97 6.47 10.92
N ARG A 73 -5.77 6.01 9.68
CA ARG A 73 -4.44 5.86 9.07
C ARG A 73 -4.03 7.19 8.47
N ARG A 74 -2.88 7.72 8.90
CA ARG A 74 -2.40 9.07 8.57
C ARG A 74 -1.08 9.03 7.83
N GLU A 75 -0.83 10.05 7.04
CA GLU A 75 0.46 10.27 6.39
C GLU A 75 1.57 10.43 7.46
N TRP A 76 2.73 9.82 7.25
CA TRP A 76 3.83 9.83 8.23
C TRP A 76 4.25 11.23 8.67
N SER A 77 4.30 12.18 7.73
CA SER A 77 4.71 13.55 8.00
C SER A 77 3.66 14.33 8.78
N ASP A 78 2.42 13.85 8.86
CA ASP A 78 1.34 14.43 9.66
C ASP A 78 1.38 13.96 11.13
N LEU A 79 2.03 12.82 11.42
CA LEU A 79 2.26 12.38 12.79
C LEU A 79 3.23 13.31 13.51
N SER A 80 2.98 13.54 14.80
CA SER A 80 3.94 14.18 15.70
C SER A 80 5.18 13.32 15.89
N VAL A 81 6.28 13.95 16.33
CA VAL A 81 7.53 13.24 16.62
C VAL A 81 7.32 12.10 17.63
N ASP A 82 6.48 12.31 18.64
CA ASP A 82 6.19 11.28 19.65
C ASP A 82 5.39 10.10 19.06
N GLU A 83 4.38 10.36 18.23
CA GLU A 83 3.64 9.31 17.52
C GLU A 83 4.56 8.50 16.60
N ARG A 84 5.50 9.16 15.89
CA ARG A 84 6.49 8.49 15.05
C ARG A 84 7.40 7.58 15.88
N LYS A 85 7.92 8.08 17.00
CA LYS A 85 8.77 7.31 17.92
C LYS A 85 8.03 6.14 18.54
N GLU A 86 6.73 6.27 18.81
CA GLU A 86 5.90 5.17 19.29
C GLU A 86 5.80 4.05 18.23
N TYR A 87 5.52 4.39 16.97
CA TYR A 87 5.49 3.42 15.88
C TYR A 87 6.86 2.73 15.72
N ILE A 88 7.94 3.50 15.65
CA ILE A 88 9.32 2.98 15.55
C ILE A 88 9.62 1.98 16.67
N SER A 89 9.26 2.33 17.90
CA SER A 89 9.47 1.47 19.08
C SER A 89 8.70 0.15 18.95
N ALA A 90 7.49 0.17 18.39
CA ALA A 90 6.71 -1.04 18.16
C ALA A 90 7.34 -1.95 17.09
N VAL A 91 7.88 -1.39 16.01
CA VAL A 91 8.59 -2.18 14.97
C VAL A 91 9.84 -2.83 15.55
N LEU A 92 10.67 -2.07 16.28
CA LEU A 92 11.86 -2.60 16.95
C LEU A 92 11.50 -3.68 17.98
N CYS A 93 10.38 -3.51 18.69
CA CYS A 93 9.84 -4.54 19.56
C CYS A 93 9.48 -5.81 18.79
N LEU A 94 8.85 -5.71 17.62
CA LEU A 94 8.50 -6.88 16.81
C LEU A 94 9.75 -7.61 16.30
N GLN A 95 10.81 -6.88 15.95
CA GLN A 95 12.13 -7.43 15.60
C GLN A 95 12.84 -8.10 16.79
N SER A 96 12.50 -7.73 18.02
CA SER A 96 13.07 -8.33 19.23
C SER A 96 12.37 -9.62 19.69
N LYS A 97 11.12 -9.84 19.26
CA LYS A 97 10.32 -11.01 19.66
C LYS A 97 10.71 -12.24 18.84
N PRO A 98 10.69 -13.45 19.42
CA PRO A 98 11.00 -14.68 18.70
C PRO A 98 9.94 -14.97 17.62
N SER A 99 10.38 -15.51 16.50
CA SER A 99 9.50 -16.07 15.45
C SER A 99 8.47 -17.06 16.03
N LYS A 100 7.25 -17.07 15.46
CA LYS A 100 6.22 -18.09 15.72
C LYS A 100 6.19 -19.19 14.65
N ILE A 101 7.03 -19.09 13.62
CA ILE A 101 7.14 -20.16 12.61
C ILE A 101 7.68 -21.42 13.30
N PRO A 102 7.12 -22.62 13.01
CA PRO A 102 7.63 -23.86 13.57
C PRO A 102 9.12 -24.05 13.29
N GLU A 103 9.84 -24.54 14.30
CA GLU A 103 11.29 -24.73 14.24
C GLU A 103 11.69 -25.59 13.02
N GLY A 104 12.66 -25.10 12.24
CA GLY A 104 13.19 -25.78 11.06
C GLY A 104 12.46 -25.49 9.75
N GLU A 105 11.25 -24.92 9.74
CA GLU A 105 10.56 -24.54 8.50
C GLU A 105 11.24 -23.36 7.80
N VAL A 106 11.60 -22.32 8.57
CA VAL A 106 12.33 -21.14 8.10
C VAL A 106 13.55 -20.90 8.98
N PRO A 107 14.67 -21.62 8.75
CA PRO A 107 15.86 -21.54 9.61
C PRO A 107 16.50 -20.14 9.68
N GLY A 108 16.20 -19.26 8.73
CA GLY A 108 16.68 -17.88 8.74
C GLY A 108 15.81 -16.90 9.51
N ALA A 109 14.60 -17.27 9.95
CA ALA A 109 13.74 -16.37 10.69
C ALA A 109 14.28 -16.21 12.12
N LEU A 110 14.67 -14.98 12.47
CA LEU A 110 15.20 -14.64 13.80
C LEU A 110 14.12 -14.02 14.69
N SER A 111 13.09 -13.41 14.09
CA SER A 111 12.13 -12.59 14.80
C SER A 111 10.68 -12.74 14.33
N ARG A 112 9.72 -12.20 15.10
CA ARG A 112 8.33 -12.04 14.65
C ARG A 112 8.20 -11.21 13.39
N PHE A 113 9.08 -10.23 13.22
CA PHE A 113 9.12 -9.42 12.00
C PHE A 113 9.47 -10.29 10.79
N ASP A 114 10.41 -11.24 10.95
CA ASP A 114 10.80 -12.17 9.88
C ASP A 114 9.68 -13.12 9.46
N ASP A 115 8.67 -13.34 10.31
CA ASP A 115 7.52 -14.18 9.94
C ASP A 115 6.68 -13.54 8.83
N PHE A 116 6.59 -12.20 8.82
CA PHE A 116 5.98 -11.45 7.73
C PHE A 116 6.80 -11.52 6.46
N VAL A 117 8.13 -11.40 6.58
CA VAL A 117 9.05 -11.53 5.45
C VAL A 117 8.95 -12.93 4.84
N ALA A 118 8.98 -13.98 5.66
CA ALA A 118 8.86 -15.37 5.23
C ALA A 118 7.50 -15.68 4.60
N THR A 119 6.38 -15.23 5.19
CA THR A 119 5.05 -15.35 4.58
C THR A 119 5.05 -14.74 3.18
N HIS A 120 5.57 -13.52 3.02
CA HIS A 120 5.56 -12.85 1.73
C HIS A 120 6.43 -13.57 0.69
N MET A 121 7.63 -14.03 1.08
CA MET A 121 8.52 -14.79 0.21
C MET A 121 7.88 -16.10 -0.29
N THR A 122 7.20 -16.81 0.61
CA THR A 122 6.54 -18.10 0.32
C THR A 122 5.26 -17.92 -0.50
N MET A 123 4.52 -16.84 -0.24
CA MET A 123 3.19 -16.60 -0.81
C MET A 123 3.16 -15.57 -1.93
N ALA A 124 4.33 -15.11 -2.41
CA ALA A 124 4.46 -14.02 -3.38
C ALA A 124 3.54 -14.17 -4.61
N GLY A 125 3.31 -15.40 -5.08
CA GLY A 125 2.45 -15.69 -6.22
C GLY A 125 0.97 -15.47 -5.97
N GLN A 126 0.51 -15.83 -4.77
CA GLN A 126 -0.85 -15.52 -4.33
C GLN A 126 -1.00 -14.02 -4.05
N LEU A 127 -0.02 -13.42 -3.37
CA LEU A 127 -0.08 -12.02 -2.95
C LEU A 127 -0.03 -11.05 -4.13
N HIS A 128 0.58 -11.42 -5.25
CA HIS A 128 0.70 -10.58 -6.44
C HIS A 128 -0.10 -11.08 -7.64
N SER A 129 -1.01 -12.05 -7.45
CA SER A 129 -1.96 -12.37 -8.51
C SER A 129 -2.90 -11.19 -8.71
N PRO A 130 -3.36 -10.91 -9.95
CA PRO A 130 -4.26 -9.79 -10.20
C PRO A 130 -5.48 -9.79 -9.28
N THR A 131 -6.09 -10.95 -9.10
CA THR A 131 -7.32 -11.10 -8.32
C THR A 131 -7.13 -10.84 -6.82
N ASN A 132 -5.95 -11.14 -6.26
CA ASN A 132 -5.70 -11.03 -4.82
C ASN A 132 -4.91 -9.78 -4.43
N LEU A 133 -4.18 -9.14 -5.35
CA LEU A 133 -3.16 -8.13 -5.06
C LEU A 133 -3.60 -7.13 -3.99
N PHE A 134 -4.76 -6.50 -4.21
CA PHE A 134 -5.26 -5.46 -3.32
C PHE A 134 -5.69 -6.00 -1.95
N ALA A 135 -6.63 -6.95 -1.94
CA ALA A 135 -7.18 -7.53 -0.71
C ALA A 135 -6.12 -8.23 0.15
N ALA A 136 -5.18 -8.94 -0.49
CA ALA A 136 -4.13 -9.66 0.21
C ALA A 136 -3.13 -8.73 0.88
N HIS A 137 -2.71 -7.64 0.21
CA HIS A 137 -1.83 -6.67 0.82
C HIS A 137 -2.53 -5.82 1.89
N ARG A 138 -3.82 -5.50 1.72
CA ARG A 138 -4.65 -4.91 2.79
C ARG A 138 -4.63 -5.79 4.04
N TYR A 139 -4.87 -7.08 3.87
CA TYR A 139 -4.88 -8.02 4.99
C TYR A 139 -3.49 -8.18 5.61
N PHE A 140 -2.44 -8.21 4.78
CA PHE A 140 -1.06 -8.32 5.24
C PHE A 140 -0.63 -7.13 6.10
N ILE A 141 -0.90 -5.89 5.68
CA ILE A 141 -0.59 -4.71 6.49
C ILE A 141 -1.50 -4.59 7.72
N HIS A 142 -2.73 -5.09 7.66
CA HIS A 142 -3.60 -5.15 8.83
C HIS A 142 -3.11 -6.17 9.87
N ALA A 143 -2.67 -7.36 9.44
CA ALA A 143 -2.07 -8.36 10.32
C ALA A 143 -0.79 -7.84 10.98
N TYR A 144 0.03 -7.09 10.23
CA TYR A 144 1.21 -6.42 10.75
C TYR A 144 0.85 -5.35 11.79
N GLU A 145 -0.10 -4.47 11.47
CA GLU A 145 -0.61 -3.46 12.41
C GLU A 145 -1.15 -4.11 13.70
N LYS A 146 -1.92 -5.20 13.57
CA LYS A 146 -2.43 -5.98 14.70
C LYS A 146 -1.29 -6.53 15.55
N ALA A 147 -0.24 -7.09 14.95
CA ALA A 147 0.93 -7.57 15.67
C ALA A 147 1.64 -6.43 16.43
N LEU A 148 1.80 -5.24 15.82
CA LEU A 148 2.36 -4.08 16.50
C LEU A 148 1.52 -3.65 17.72
N ARG A 149 0.19 -3.63 17.56
CA ARG A 149 -0.74 -3.17 18.60
C ARG A 149 -0.88 -4.18 19.74
N GLU A 150 -1.08 -5.45 19.42
CA GLU A 150 -1.38 -6.51 20.38
C GLU A 150 -0.12 -7.11 21.02
N GLU A 151 0.98 -7.25 20.27
CA GLU A 151 2.19 -7.87 20.77
C GLU A 151 3.18 -6.83 21.33
N CYS A 152 3.18 -5.61 20.77
CA CYS A 152 4.14 -4.55 21.08
C CYS A 152 3.50 -3.27 21.65
N GLY A 153 2.19 -3.25 21.87
CA GLY A 153 1.51 -2.20 22.63
C GLY A 153 1.28 -0.89 21.88
N TYR A 154 1.56 -0.83 20.57
CA TYR A 154 1.32 0.35 19.73
C TYR A 154 -0.14 0.82 19.84
N LYS A 155 -0.37 2.13 20.02
CA LYS A 155 -1.71 2.71 20.16
C LYS A 155 -2.24 3.35 18.88
N GLY A 156 -1.35 3.76 17.98
CA GLY A 156 -1.70 4.32 16.68
C GLY A 156 -2.09 3.25 15.63
N TYR A 157 -2.39 3.71 14.42
CA TYR A 157 -2.72 2.85 13.28
C TYR A 157 -1.58 2.87 12.25
N GLN A 158 -1.60 1.99 11.26
CA GLN A 158 -0.55 1.91 10.25
C GLN A 158 -0.43 3.24 9.48
N PRO A 159 0.72 3.94 9.56
CA PRO A 159 0.98 5.12 8.74
C PRO A 159 1.21 4.74 7.27
N TYR A 160 1.01 5.70 6.37
CA TYR A 160 1.31 5.57 4.94
C TYR A 160 2.31 6.62 4.46
N MET A 161 2.92 6.38 3.30
CA MET A 161 3.82 7.33 2.64
C MET A 161 3.12 8.02 1.44
N ASN A 162 2.79 9.31 1.53
CA ASN A 162 2.34 10.05 0.34
C ASN A 162 3.55 10.36 -0.56
N TYR A 163 3.69 9.66 -1.68
CA TYR A 163 4.83 9.79 -2.60
C TYR A 163 5.11 11.23 -3.06
N ASP A 164 4.06 12.05 -3.27
CA ASP A 164 4.23 13.41 -3.79
C ASP A 164 5.01 14.31 -2.83
N ARG A 165 4.79 14.13 -1.52
CA ARG A 165 5.51 14.82 -0.45
C ARG A 165 7.02 14.51 -0.44
N TYR A 166 7.42 13.39 -1.03
CA TYR A 166 8.80 12.90 -1.06
C TYR A 166 9.48 13.08 -2.42
N ALA A 167 8.73 13.29 -3.50
CA ALA A 167 9.24 13.06 -4.86
C ALA A 167 10.26 14.09 -5.36
N ASP A 168 10.36 15.26 -4.73
CA ASP A 168 11.35 16.30 -5.08
C ASP A 168 12.68 16.11 -4.35
N ASP A 169 12.62 15.83 -3.04
CA ASP A 169 13.79 15.66 -2.18
C ASP A 169 13.53 14.61 -1.10
N PRO A 170 13.53 13.31 -1.46
CA PRO A 170 13.12 12.27 -0.53
C PRO A 170 14.06 12.16 0.68
N LEU A 171 15.35 12.46 0.51
CA LEU A 171 16.38 12.31 1.54
C LEU A 171 16.21 13.25 2.74
N ASN A 172 15.58 14.41 2.55
CA ASN A 172 15.40 15.41 3.61
C ASN A 172 13.98 15.45 4.16
N THR A 173 13.22 14.37 3.98
CA THR A 173 11.84 14.27 4.45
C THR A 173 11.74 13.49 5.76
N PRO A 174 10.68 13.71 6.57
CA PRO A 174 10.53 13.06 7.87
C PRO A 174 10.61 11.52 7.87
N LEU A 175 10.38 10.89 6.72
CA LEU A 175 10.44 9.44 6.57
C LEU A 175 11.88 8.92 6.43
N PHE A 176 12.79 9.72 5.82
CA PHE A 176 14.12 9.31 5.39
C PHE A 176 15.28 10.21 5.88
N ASP A 177 15.02 11.22 6.70
CA ASP A 177 16.02 12.21 7.13
C ASP A 177 17.11 11.66 8.08
N GLY A 178 17.05 10.38 8.46
CA GLY A 178 18.04 9.75 9.35
C GLY A 178 17.90 10.15 10.82
N SER A 179 16.93 11.00 11.18
CA SER A 179 16.65 11.38 12.57
C SER A 179 16.16 10.20 13.41
N ASP A 180 16.11 10.39 14.73
CA ASP A 180 15.56 9.41 15.67
C ASP A 180 14.03 9.21 15.55
N SER A 181 13.37 10.02 14.70
CA SER A 181 11.95 9.93 14.38
C SER A 181 11.68 9.58 12.92
N SER A 182 12.72 9.16 12.18
CA SER A 182 12.61 8.63 10.82
C SER A 182 12.55 7.12 10.83
N MET A 183 12.21 6.53 9.69
CA MET A 183 12.37 5.09 9.47
C MET A 183 13.81 4.75 9.07
N SER A 184 14.79 5.44 9.65
CA SER A 184 16.19 5.54 9.20
C SER A 184 16.40 6.24 7.87
N GLY A 185 17.66 6.51 7.53
CA GLY A 185 18.02 7.26 6.34
C GLY A 185 18.35 6.40 5.11
N ASN A 186 19.12 7.00 4.21
CA ASN A 186 19.67 6.35 3.03
C ASN A 186 20.80 5.38 3.39
N GLY A 187 21.12 4.47 2.47
CA GLY A 187 22.34 3.68 2.54
C GLY A 187 23.57 4.51 2.14
N GLY A 188 24.75 4.08 2.59
CA GLY A 188 26.01 4.58 2.07
C GLY A 188 26.13 4.38 0.55
N PRO A 189 27.09 5.05 -0.12
CA PRO A 189 27.22 4.95 -1.57
C PRO A 189 27.58 3.53 -2.01
N TYR A 190 26.91 3.03 -3.05
CA TYR A 190 27.23 1.78 -3.70
C TYR A 190 27.05 1.89 -5.22
N ASN A 191 28.01 1.35 -5.97
CA ASN A 191 27.97 1.42 -7.43
C ASN A 191 27.24 0.20 -8.02
N TYR A 192 26.07 0.44 -8.62
CA TYR A 192 25.32 -0.55 -9.38
C TYR A 192 24.65 0.08 -10.60
N SER A 193 24.26 -0.74 -11.58
CA SER A 193 23.78 -0.26 -12.88
C SER A 193 22.39 0.38 -12.86
N GLY A 194 21.67 0.33 -11.74
CA GLY A 194 20.25 0.67 -11.65
C GLY A 194 19.34 -0.55 -11.57
N ILE A 195 18.04 -0.30 -11.50
CA ILE A 195 17.01 -1.32 -11.22
C ILE A 195 16.33 -1.70 -12.54
N PRO A 196 16.49 -2.94 -13.05
CA PRO A 196 15.85 -3.37 -14.29
C PRO A 196 14.33 -3.31 -14.18
N GLN A 197 13.68 -2.89 -15.27
CA GLN A 197 12.22 -2.80 -15.36
C GLN A 197 11.73 -3.51 -16.63
N PRO A 198 10.53 -4.13 -16.61
CA PRO A 198 9.98 -4.89 -17.73
C PRO A 198 9.39 -3.99 -18.85
N PHE A 199 10.05 -2.87 -19.15
CA PHE A 199 9.63 -1.90 -20.15
C PHE A 199 10.65 -1.77 -21.29
N PRO A 200 10.29 -1.20 -22.45
CA PRO A 200 11.25 -0.88 -23.52
C PRO A 200 12.22 0.24 -23.12
N LYS A 201 13.38 0.30 -23.79
CA LYS A 201 14.32 1.44 -23.66
C LYS A 201 13.62 2.77 -24.03
N PRO A 202 13.93 3.89 -23.34
CA PRO A 202 14.91 4.02 -22.25
C PRO A 202 14.36 3.71 -20.84
N TYR A 203 13.12 3.27 -20.71
CA TYR A 203 12.42 3.11 -19.41
C TYR A 203 12.64 1.74 -18.74
N ASN A 204 13.45 0.89 -19.36
CA ASN A 204 13.78 -0.46 -18.89
C ASN A 204 14.72 -0.49 -17.67
N LEU A 205 15.05 0.67 -17.11
CA LEU A 205 16.03 0.83 -16.04
C LEU A 205 15.71 2.09 -15.22
N ILE A 206 15.52 1.94 -13.91
CA ILE A 206 15.50 3.08 -12.98
C ILE A 206 16.96 3.39 -12.60
N PRO A 207 17.44 4.62 -12.78
CA PRO A 207 18.80 4.99 -12.42
C PRO A 207 19.06 4.89 -10.90
N PRO A 208 20.30 4.59 -10.47
CA PRO A 208 20.68 4.67 -9.06
C PRO A 208 20.59 6.12 -8.56
N ALA A 209 20.27 6.33 -7.28
CA ALA A 209 20.10 7.64 -6.67
C ALA A 209 21.21 8.06 -5.69
N GLY A 210 22.26 7.24 -5.56
CA GLY A 210 23.49 7.57 -4.85
C GLY A 210 23.68 6.88 -3.50
N GLY A 211 22.71 6.06 -3.08
CA GLY A 211 22.86 5.13 -1.96
C GLY A 211 23.24 3.72 -2.43
N GLY A 212 22.63 2.73 -1.80
CA GLY A 212 22.71 1.31 -2.11
C GLY A 212 23.53 0.50 -1.10
N GLY A 213 24.34 1.12 -0.25
CA GLY A 213 25.09 0.51 0.86
C GLY A 213 24.24 0.33 2.13
N CYS A 214 24.88 -0.04 3.24
CA CYS A 214 24.20 -0.14 4.54
C CYS A 214 23.65 1.22 4.98
N VAL A 215 22.48 1.21 5.59
CA VAL A 215 21.92 2.32 6.36
C VAL A 215 22.78 2.53 7.61
N THR A 216 23.21 3.76 7.87
CA THR A 216 24.12 4.07 8.99
C THR A 216 23.51 4.98 10.06
N GLU A 217 22.32 5.52 9.82
CA GLU A 217 21.67 6.53 10.65
C GLU A 217 20.22 6.15 10.98
N GLY A 218 19.68 6.73 12.05
CA GLY A 218 18.34 6.50 12.54
C GLY A 218 18.13 5.15 13.26
N PRO A 219 16.86 4.85 13.64
CA PRO A 219 16.54 3.76 14.57
C PRO A 219 16.80 2.33 14.05
N PHE A 220 16.86 2.13 12.74
CA PHE A 220 17.04 0.83 12.10
C PHE A 220 18.45 0.60 11.55
N ARG A 221 19.43 1.45 11.89
CA ARG A 221 20.82 1.29 11.43
C ARG A 221 21.45 -0.05 11.85
N ASP A 222 21.03 -0.57 13.00
CA ASP A 222 21.52 -1.82 13.59
C ASP A 222 20.57 -3.01 13.27
N MET A 223 19.56 -2.79 12.42
CA MET A 223 18.63 -3.83 11.99
C MET A 223 19.36 -4.93 11.21
N VAL A 224 19.06 -6.18 11.53
CA VAL A 224 19.56 -7.36 10.83
C VAL A 224 18.52 -7.85 9.83
N VAL A 225 18.87 -7.82 8.55
CA VAL A 225 18.13 -8.50 7.48
C VAL A 225 18.59 -9.95 7.48
N SER A 226 17.70 -10.88 7.85
CA SER A 226 18.05 -12.29 8.11
C SER A 226 17.71 -13.25 6.96
N LEU A 227 16.70 -12.92 6.15
CA LEU A 227 16.20 -13.72 5.03
C LEU A 227 16.66 -13.18 3.67
N GLY A 228 16.45 -13.98 2.63
CA GLY A 228 16.84 -13.64 1.26
C GLY A 228 18.37 -13.51 1.08
N PRO A 229 18.84 -12.85 0.02
CA PRO A 229 18.04 -12.35 -1.10
C PRO A 229 17.51 -13.50 -1.98
N LYS A 230 16.40 -13.27 -2.69
CA LYS A 230 15.84 -14.21 -3.69
C LYS A 230 15.86 -13.62 -5.10
N GLY A 231 15.64 -12.31 -5.23
CA GLY A 231 15.70 -11.54 -6.47
C GLY A 231 16.73 -10.39 -6.43
N GLY A 232 17.68 -10.43 -5.50
CA GLY A 232 18.59 -9.31 -5.19
C GLY A 232 19.37 -8.74 -6.38
N LEU A 233 19.55 -7.42 -6.35
CA LEU A 233 20.23 -6.63 -7.40
C LEU A 233 21.73 -6.43 -7.13
N PHE A 234 22.16 -6.60 -5.88
CA PHE A 234 23.51 -6.28 -5.41
C PHE A 234 24.42 -7.50 -5.48
N HIS A 235 25.57 -7.35 -6.12
CA HIS A 235 26.48 -8.47 -6.42
C HIS A 235 27.39 -8.87 -5.25
N ASP A 236 27.54 -7.99 -4.26
CA ASP A 236 28.35 -8.20 -3.06
C ASP A 236 27.55 -8.84 -1.91
N ILE A 237 26.25 -9.06 -2.09
CA ILE A 237 25.42 -9.74 -1.11
C ILE A 237 25.60 -11.25 -1.28
N PRO A 238 26.03 -11.97 -0.22
CA PRO A 238 26.13 -13.43 -0.27
C PRO A 238 24.80 -14.06 -0.67
N ARG A 239 24.86 -15.06 -1.55
CA ARG A 239 23.69 -15.87 -1.89
C ARG A 239 23.16 -16.56 -0.63
N ASN A 240 21.85 -16.63 -0.50
CA ASN A 240 21.24 -17.40 0.58
C ASN A 240 21.66 -18.88 0.49
N PRO A 241 21.96 -19.55 1.62
CA PRO A 241 22.32 -20.97 1.61
C PRO A 241 21.19 -21.89 1.12
N ARG A 242 19.94 -21.41 1.08
CA ARG A 242 18.81 -22.11 0.48
C ARG A 242 18.31 -21.38 -0.76
N ALA A 243 17.94 -22.13 -1.79
CA ALA A 243 17.45 -21.57 -3.06
C ALA A 243 16.08 -20.85 -2.92
N ASP A 244 15.29 -21.22 -1.91
CA ASP A 244 14.03 -20.55 -1.56
C ASP A 244 14.23 -19.21 -0.83
N GLY A 245 15.47 -18.88 -0.42
CA GLY A 245 15.80 -17.67 0.32
C GLY A 245 15.48 -17.74 1.82
N LEU A 246 15.03 -18.89 2.34
CA LEU A 246 14.55 -19.05 3.72
C LEU A 246 15.66 -19.46 4.71
N GLY A 247 16.90 -19.61 4.23
CA GLY A 247 18.06 -19.90 5.07
C GLY A 247 18.58 -18.66 5.79
N SER A 248 19.33 -18.85 6.88
CA SER A 248 19.94 -17.75 7.62
C SER A 248 21.01 -17.04 6.77
N ASN A 249 20.83 -15.74 6.55
CA ASN A 249 21.75 -14.89 5.81
C ASN A 249 21.82 -13.46 6.39
N PRO A 250 22.26 -13.30 7.65
CA PRO A 250 22.24 -12.03 8.37
C PRO A 250 23.16 -10.99 7.73
N ARG A 251 22.63 -9.78 7.51
CA ARG A 251 23.34 -8.62 6.96
C ARG A 251 22.64 -7.32 7.35
N CYS A 252 23.27 -6.18 7.04
CA CYS A 252 22.69 -4.87 7.31
C CYS A 252 21.48 -4.57 6.40
N LEU A 253 20.57 -3.71 6.86
CA LEU A 253 19.61 -3.04 6.01
C LEU A 253 20.33 -2.11 5.02
N ARG A 254 20.00 -2.20 3.73
CA ARG A 254 20.56 -1.34 2.67
C ARG A 254 19.44 -0.57 1.96
N ARG A 255 19.70 0.68 1.59
CA ARG A 255 18.73 1.52 0.84
C ARG A 255 19.41 2.34 -0.23
N ASP A 256 18.69 2.57 -1.33
CA ASP A 256 18.98 3.62 -2.30
C ASP A 256 17.72 4.45 -2.45
N VAL A 257 17.52 5.42 -1.56
CA VAL A 257 16.29 6.23 -1.53
C VAL A 257 16.16 7.00 -2.84
N ASN A 258 15.27 6.54 -3.71
CA ASN A 258 15.37 6.80 -5.14
C ASN A 258 14.42 7.89 -5.63
N LYS A 259 14.96 9.10 -5.81
CA LYS A 259 14.22 10.25 -6.35
C LYS A 259 13.69 10.05 -7.78
N TYR A 260 14.30 9.19 -8.59
CA TYR A 260 13.79 8.93 -9.94
C TYR A 260 12.54 8.06 -9.87
N SER A 261 12.58 7.00 -9.06
CA SER A 261 11.44 6.12 -8.81
C SER A 261 10.24 6.88 -8.24
N ALA A 262 10.49 7.74 -7.24
CA ALA A 262 9.49 8.57 -6.57
C ALA A 262 8.60 9.36 -7.55
N ARG A 263 9.22 9.88 -8.62
CA ARG A 263 8.54 10.72 -9.61
C ARG A 263 7.47 9.96 -10.42
N GLY A 264 7.58 8.65 -10.54
CA GLY A 264 6.57 7.81 -11.20
C GLY A 264 5.33 7.51 -10.37
N ALA A 265 5.28 7.98 -9.11
CA ALA A 265 4.14 7.82 -8.21
C ALA A 265 3.58 9.13 -7.65
N ARG A 266 3.93 10.28 -8.25
CA ARG A 266 3.39 11.59 -7.86
C ARG A 266 1.87 11.66 -7.87
N ALA A 267 1.34 12.73 -7.26
CA ALA A 267 -0.10 12.93 -7.11
C ALA A 267 -0.84 12.85 -8.46
N ASN A 268 -0.27 13.38 -9.54
CA ASN A 268 -0.87 13.31 -10.89
C ASN A 268 -0.98 11.89 -11.45
N TYR A 269 -0.01 11.02 -11.17
CA TYR A 269 -0.08 9.61 -11.55
C TYR A 269 -1.15 8.88 -10.75
N THR A 270 -1.22 9.17 -9.44
CA THR A 270 -2.20 8.57 -8.54
C THR A 270 -3.62 9.03 -8.88
N TYR A 271 -3.81 10.32 -9.12
CA TYR A 271 -5.08 10.93 -9.49
C TYR A 271 -5.59 10.38 -10.83
N SER A 272 -4.74 10.36 -11.87
CA SER A 272 -5.12 9.75 -13.17
C SER A 272 -5.41 8.26 -13.06
N ALA A 273 -4.67 7.52 -12.22
CA ALA A 273 -4.97 6.12 -11.96
C ALA A 273 -6.39 5.96 -11.42
N ILE A 274 -6.83 6.81 -10.48
CA ILE A 274 -8.17 6.73 -9.90
C ILE A 274 -9.26 7.22 -10.86
N MET A 275 -9.07 8.40 -11.47
CA MET A 275 -10.13 9.12 -12.17
C MET A 275 -10.33 8.67 -13.61
N ASP A 276 -9.26 8.26 -14.30
CA ASP A 276 -9.33 7.89 -15.71
C ASP A 276 -9.62 6.39 -15.92
N ASN A 277 -9.68 5.60 -14.84
CA ASN A 277 -9.80 4.14 -14.89
C ASN A 277 -10.96 3.66 -14.00
N PRO A 278 -12.22 3.77 -14.47
CA PRO A 278 -13.40 3.49 -13.65
C PRO A 278 -13.66 2.00 -13.41
N ASP A 279 -13.09 1.12 -14.24
CA ASP A 279 -13.17 -0.33 -14.09
C ASP A 279 -11.90 -0.90 -13.43
N ILE A 280 -12.06 -2.04 -12.75
CA ILE A 280 -10.99 -2.64 -11.93
C ILE A 280 -9.80 -3.13 -12.76
N ASP A 281 -10.02 -3.57 -14.01
CA ASP A 281 -8.95 -4.06 -14.88
C ASP A 281 -8.07 -2.91 -15.36
N SER A 282 -8.68 -1.81 -15.82
CA SER A 282 -7.93 -0.61 -16.21
C SER A 282 -7.24 0.03 -15.00
N PHE A 283 -7.90 0.08 -13.84
CA PHE A 283 -7.28 0.58 -12.61
C PHE A 283 -6.07 -0.26 -12.21
N TYR A 284 -6.21 -1.58 -12.16
CA TYR A 284 -5.11 -2.52 -11.88
C TYR A 284 -3.96 -2.34 -12.86
N ASN A 285 -4.26 -2.31 -14.16
CA ASN A 285 -3.23 -2.16 -15.18
C ASN A 285 -2.47 -0.84 -15.02
N ARG A 286 -3.20 0.26 -14.79
CA ARG A 286 -2.61 1.59 -14.63
C ARG A 286 -1.78 1.71 -13.35
N TYR A 287 -2.27 1.12 -12.27
CA TYR A 287 -1.59 0.97 -11.00
C TYR A 287 -0.24 0.22 -11.16
N MET A 288 -0.20 -0.79 -12.05
CA MET A 288 1.01 -1.52 -12.45
C MET A 288 1.83 -0.83 -13.56
N GLY A 289 1.44 0.36 -14.00
CA GLY A 289 2.20 1.19 -14.95
C GLY A 289 1.78 1.10 -16.40
N MET A 290 0.61 0.51 -16.72
CA MET A 290 0.19 0.23 -18.10
C MET A 290 -1.26 0.65 -18.41
N PRO A 291 -1.55 1.10 -19.65
CA PRO A 291 -0.59 1.41 -20.70
C PRO A 291 0.31 2.58 -20.29
N GLN A 292 1.51 2.64 -20.86
CA GLN A 292 2.41 3.76 -20.62
C GLN A 292 1.75 5.06 -21.09
N LEU A 293 1.80 6.09 -20.25
CA LEU A 293 1.33 7.40 -20.65
C LEU A 293 2.25 7.99 -21.73
N LYS A 294 1.66 8.60 -22.75
CA LYS A 294 2.44 9.14 -23.87
C LYS A 294 3.38 10.25 -23.38
N GLY A 295 4.68 10.07 -23.61
CA GLY A 295 5.71 11.05 -23.23
C GLY A 295 6.06 11.04 -21.75
N ASP A 296 5.59 10.05 -21.01
CA ASP A 296 5.89 9.87 -19.59
C ASP A 296 7.33 9.39 -19.36
N PRO A 297 8.16 10.18 -18.67
CA PRO A 297 9.54 9.81 -18.39
C PRO A 297 9.68 8.81 -17.23
N TYR A 298 8.62 8.52 -16.47
CA TYR A 298 8.62 7.65 -15.28
C TYR A 298 7.49 6.59 -15.30
N PRO A 299 7.41 5.73 -16.33
CA PRO A 299 6.22 4.92 -16.62
C PRO A 299 6.12 3.62 -15.79
N TRP A 300 6.68 3.57 -14.59
CA TRP A 300 6.85 2.31 -13.84
C TRP A 300 5.62 1.87 -13.04
N GLY A 301 4.63 2.76 -12.87
CA GLY A 301 3.43 2.51 -12.08
C GLY A 301 3.63 2.72 -10.58
N LEU A 302 2.51 2.93 -9.87
CA LEU A 302 2.52 3.31 -8.46
C LEU A 302 3.20 2.25 -7.58
N HIS A 303 2.92 0.97 -7.86
CA HIS A 303 3.48 -0.15 -7.11
C HIS A 303 5.00 -0.23 -7.24
N SER A 304 5.51 -0.33 -8.48
CA SER A 304 6.95 -0.42 -8.71
C SER A 304 7.66 0.85 -8.24
N SER A 305 7.10 2.03 -8.52
CA SER A 305 7.70 3.30 -8.12
C SER A 305 7.86 3.43 -6.61
N GLY A 306 6.87 2.99 -5.82
CA GLY A 306 6.96 3.05 -4.36
C GLY A 306 7.93 2.02 -3.75
N HIS A 307 7.96 0.78 -4.24
CA HIS A 307 9.00 -0.20 -3.82
C HIS A 307 10.41 0.33 -4.10
N TYR A 308 10.63 0.84 -5.32
CA TYR A 308 11.95 1.30 -5.73
C TYR A 308 12.28 2.73 -5.29
N LEU A 309 11.35 3.46 -4.67
CA LEU A 309 11.66 4.65 -3.87
C LEU A 309 12.49 4.26 -2.64
N ILE A 310 12.20 3.09 -2.06
CA ILE A 310 12.97 2.54 -0.93
C ILE A 310 14.28 1.92 -1.46
N GLY A 311 14.14 1.04 -2.47
CA GLY A 311 15.26 0.38 -3.13
C GLY A 311 16.11 -0.46 -2.17
N GLY A 312 17.37 -0.70 -2.53
CA GLY A 312 18.31 -1.41 -1.66
C GLY A 312 17.97 -2.88 -1.40
N ASP A 313 18.38 -3.38 -0.24
CA ASP A 313 18.17 -4.76 0.20
C ASP A 313 17.64 -4.76 1.64
N PRO A 314 16.46 -5.37 1.88
CA PRO A 314 15.68 -6.17 0.93
C PRO A 314 14.61 -5.36 0.19
N GLY A 315 14.50 -4.04 0.39
CA GLY A 315 13.41 -3.21 -0.17
C GLY A 315 13.29 -3.24 -1.70
N GLY A 316 14.39 -3.45 -2.42
CA GLY A 316 14.41 -3.63 -3.88
C GLY A 316 14.25 -5.08 -4.36
N ASP A 317 14.06 -6.06 -3.46
CA ASP A 317 13.84 -7.46 -3.79
C ASP A 317 12.34 -7.76 -3.75
N PHE A 318 11.75 -8.11 -4.89
CA PHE A 318 10.32 -8.39 -5.03
C PHE A 318 9.77 -9.39 -3.99
N TYR A 319 10.56 -10.39 -3.58
CA TYR A 319 10.09 -11.40 -2.62
C TYR A 319 10.32 -10.97 -1.18
N CYS A 320 11.43 -10.27 -0.93
CA CYS A 320 11.91 -10.00 0.43
C CYS A 320 11.59 -8.57 0.88
N SER A 321 10.92 -7.75 0.07
CA SER A 321 10.67 -6.33 0.33
C SER A 321 10.03 -6.00 1.68
N PRO A 322 9.18 -6.84 2.32
CA PRO A 322 8.71 -6.59 3.69
C PRO A 322 9.81 -6.60 4.75
N GLY A 323 11.00 -7.09 4.40
CA GLY A 323 12.18 -7.02 5.25
C GLY A 323 12.71 -5.60 5.44
N ASP A 324 12.25 -4.62 4.66
CA ASP A 324 12.37 -3.22 5.00
C ASP A 324 11.07 -2.73 5.65
N PRO A 325 11.09 -2.14 6.87
CA PRO A 325 9.90 -1.61 7.54
C PRO A 325 9.11 -0.58 6.72
N LEU A 326 9.71 0.03 5.69
CA LEU A 326 9.03 0.96 4.79
C LEU A 326 8.04 0.29 3.83
N PHE A 327 8.12 -1.03 3.64
CA PHE A 327 7.13 -1.80 2.87
C PHE A 327 5.69 -1.51 3.34
N TYR A 328 5.48 -1.48 4.65
CA TYR A 328 4.14 -1.32 5.24
C TYR A 328 3.58 0.09 5.02
N PHE A 329 4.43 1.10 4.89
CA PHE A 329 4.03 2.47 4.54
C PHE A 329 3.66 2.57 3.06
N HIS A 330 4.46 1.93 2.20
CA HIS A 330 4.22 1.86 0.77
C HIS A 330 2.87 1.19 0.51
N HIS A 331 2.64 0.00 1.07
CA HIS A 331 1.36 -0.70 0.94
C HIS A 331 0.22 -0.01 1.69
N GLY A 332 0.49 0.77 2.74
CA GLY A 332 -0.49 1.68 3.34
C GLY A 332 -0.99 2.74 2.35
N MET A 333 -0.10 3.33 1.55
CA MET A 333 -0.45 4.31 0.52
C MET A 333 -1.16 3.64 -0.65
N LEU A 334 -0.75 2.44 -1.05
CA LEU A 334 -1.43 1.70 -2.09
C LEU A 334 -2.86 1.27 -1.71
N ASP A 335 -3.05 0.84 -0.46
CA ASP A 335 -4.38 0.53 0.09
C ASP A 335 -5.27 1.79 0.16
N ARG A 336 -4.68 2.94 0.51
CA ARG A 336 -5.35 4.25 0.41
C ARG A 336 -5.82 4.55 -1.01
N VAL A 337 -4.96 4.40 -2.00
CA VAL A 337 -5.30 4.66 -3.42
C VAL A 337 -6.44 3.74 -3.88
N TRP A 338 -6.39 2.46 -3.52
CA TRP A 338 -7.48 1.53 -3.84
C TRP A 338 -8.78 1.90 -3.11
N TRP A 339 -8.72 2.26 -1.83
CA TRP A 339 -9.90 2.73 -1.09
C TRP A 339 -10.53 3.96 -1.74
N ILE A 340 -9.73 4.96 -2.11
CA ILE A 340 -10.24 6.16 -2.79
C ILE A 340 -10.92 5.79 -4.11
N TRP A 341 -10.34 4.85 -4.86
CA TRP A 341 -10.94 4.33 -6.09
C TRP A 341 -12.26 3.58 -5.83
N GLN A 342 -12.32 2.72 -4.80
CA GLN A 342 -13.54 1.99 -4.42
C GLN A 342 -14.66 2.95 -4.06
N MET A 343 -14.36 4.00 -3.29
CA MET A 343 -15.37 4.93 -2.78
C MET A 343 -15.84 5.98 -3.79
N GLN A 344 -15.27 6.03 -5.00
CA GLN A 344 -15.88 6.80 -6.10
C GLN A 344 -17.26 6.22 -6.49
N ASP A 345 -17.40 4.90 -6.45
CA ASP A 345 -18.63 4.18 -6.82
C ASP A 345 -18.71 2.84 -6.05
N PRO A 346 -18.99 2.90 -4.73
CA PRO A 346 -18.82 1.75 -3.84
C PRO A 346 -19.74 0.58 -4.17
N GLU A 347 -20.92 0.84 -4.73
CA GLU A 347 -21.88 -0.20 -5.12
C GLU A 347 -21.31 -1.15 -6.19
N ASN A 348 -20.47 -0.63 -7.09
CA ASN A 348 -19.87 -1.41 -8.18
C ASN A 348 -18.41 -1.79 -7.92
N ARG A 349 -17.69 -1.03 -7.07
CA ARG A 349 -16.23 -1.13 -6.94
C ARG A 349 -15.74 -1.84 -5.69
N VAL A 350 -16.50 -1.86 -4.59
CA VAL A 350 -16.03 -2.50 -3.34
C VAL A 350 -15.69 -3.96 -3.57
N GLN A 351 -16.55 -4.70 -4.27
CA GLN A 351 -16.36 -6.13 -4.53
C GLN A 351 -15.76 -6.43 -5.91
N ALA A 352 -15.31 -5.41 -6.64
CA ALA A 352 -14.67 -5.61 -7.94
C ALA A 352 -13.29 -6.26 -7.76
N VAL A 353 -13.02 -7.29 -8.55
CA VAL A 353 -11.70 -7.94 -8.60
C VAL A 353 -11.14 -7.90 -10.01
N PRO A 354 -9.81 -7.72 -10.17
CA PRO A 354 -9.19 -7.78 -11.48
C PRO A 354 -9.43 -9.15 -12.16
N GLY A 355 -9.90 -9.09 -13.41
CA GLY A 355 -10.30 -10.21 -14.26
C GLY A 355 -9.28 -10.55 -15.34
N THR A 356 -9.71 -11.11 -16.47
CA THR A 356 -8.78 -11.66 -17.49
C THR A 356 -8.12 -10.61 -18.39
N ASN A 357 -8.56 -9.35 -18.38
CA ASN A 357 -7.95 -8.29 -19.20
C ASN A 357 -6.80 -7.58 -18.47
N THR A 358 -6.40 -8.11 -17.30
CA THR A 358 -5.27 -7.60 -16.53
C THR A 358 -3.96 -8.13 -17.09
N MET A 359 -2.90 -7.34 -16.97
CA MET A 359 -1.57 -7.84 -17.25
C MET A 359 -1.19 -8.94 -16.27
N PRO A 360 -0.65 -10.07 -16.75
CA PRO A 360 -0.10 -11.10 -15.89
C PRO A 360 1.17 -10.60 -15.21
N MET A 361 1.53 -11.26 -14.10
CA MET A 361 2.84 -11.06 -13.49
C MET A 361 3.96 -11.29 -14.51
N PRO A 362 5.00 -10.43 -14.55
CA PRO A 362 6.13 -10.62 -15.45
C PRO A 362 6.75 -12.03 -15.28
N PRO A 363 7.10 -12.74 -16.37
CA PRO A 363 7.64 -14.10 -16.29
C PRO A 363 8.87 -14.23 -15.37
N LEU A 364 9.72 -13.21 -15.28
CA LEU A 364 10.87 -13.18 -14.37
C LEU A 364 10.47 -13.19 -12.88
N MET A 365 9.31 -12.62 -12.54
CA MET A 365 8.72 -12.66 -11.20
C MET A 365 7.86 -13.92 -11.00
N ALA A 366 7.33 -14.50 -12.08
CA ALA A 366 6.54 -15.73 -12.03
C ALA A 366 7.39 -17.02 -11.97
N ALA A 367 8.63 -17.00 -12.49
CA ALA A 367 9.48 -18.17 -12.66
C ALA A 367 9.90 -18.85 -11.34
N ASN A 368 9.83 -18.16 -10.19
CA ASN A 368 10.17 -18.71 -8.88
C ASN A 368 8.94 -18.91 -7.98
N LEU A 369 7.75 -19.03 -8.59
CA LEU A 369 6.50 -19.39 -7.92
C LEU A 369 6.24 -20.88 -8.11
N GLU A 370 6.52 -21.69 -7.09
CA GLU A 370 6.06 -23.08 -7.03
C GLU A 370 4.58 -23.10 -6.62
N SER A 371 3.66 -22.79 -7.54
CA SER A 371 2.27 -23.30 -7.55
C SER A 371 1.43 -22.60 -8.62
N GLU A 372 0.29 -23.22 -8.92
CA GLU A 372 -0.70 -23.03 -9.99
C GLU A 372 -1.14 -21.58 -10.35
N ALA A 373 -0.66 -20.54 -9.66
CA ALA A 373 -0.99 -19.13 -9.93
C ALA A 373 -0.41 -18.60 -11.26
N ALA A 374 0.60 -19.25 -11.83
CA ALA A 374 1.16 -18.89 -13.14
C ALA A 374 0.33 -19.45 -14.33
N ALA A 375 -0.65 -20.32 -14.07
CA ALA A 375 -1.37 -21.08 -15.10
C ALA A 375 -2.85 -20.68 -15.21
N THR A 376 -3.14 -19.41 -15.51
CA THR A 376 -4.45 -19.02 -16.06
C THR A 376 -4.33 -18.25 -17.36
N THR A 377 -3.56 -18.81 -18.29
CA THR A 377 -3.76 -18.57 -19.72
C THR A 377 -4.29 -19.86 -20.35
N THR A 378 -5.51 -20.28 -19.99
CA THR A 378 -6.43 -21.06 -20.84
C THR A 378 -7.74 -21.40 -20.09
N HIS A 379 -8.84 -20.80 -20.56
CA HIS A 379 -10.25 -21.26 -20.45
C HIS A 379 -11.11 -21.04 -19.17
N LYS A 380 -12.02 -20.05 -19.28
CA LYS A 380 -13.50 -20.18 -19.15
C LYS A 380 -14.12 -20.69 -17.83
N ARG A 381 -13.76 -20.12 -16.68
CA ARG A 381 -14.77 -19.98 -15.60
C ARG A 381 -14.60 -18.63 -14.93
N ALA A 382 -15.68 -17.85 -14.86
CA ALA A 382 -15.71 -16.65 -14.04
C ALA A 382 -15.44 -17.09 -12.60
N VAL A 383 -14.30 -16.67 -12.05
CA VAL A 383 -13.98 -16.89 -10.64
C VAL A 383 -14.96 -16.06 -9.83
N ASN A 384 -15.75 -16.71 -8.99
CA ASN A 384 -16.65 -16.00 -8.10
C ASN A 384 -15.85 -15.48 -6.91
N VAL A 385 -15.89 -14.18 -6.69
CA VAL A 385 -15.17 -13.49 -5.59
C VAL A 385 -15.49 -14.12 -4.23
N SER A 386 -16.71 -14.63 -4.04
CA SER A 386 -17.13 -15.28 -2.79
C SER A 386 -16.39 -16.57 -2.45
N ASP A 387 -15.75 -17.18 -3.44
CA ASP A 387 -15.07 -18.46 -3.32
C ASP A 387 -13.55 -18.28 -3.12
N LEU A 388 -13.07 -17.05 -3.27
CA LEU A 388 -11.66 -16.71 -3.09
C LEU A 388 -11.30 -16.56 -1.61
N VAL A 389 -10.14 -17.10 -1.27
CA VAL A 389 -9.56 -17.05 0.07
C VAL A 389 -8.16 -16.49 -0.04
N VAL A 390 -7.84 -15.56 0.84
CA VAL A 390 -6.49 -15.10 1.10
C VAL A 390 -5.99 -15.80 2.35
N ASP A 391 -4.96 -16.61 2.18
CA ASP A 391 -4.18 -17.19 3.27
C ASP A 391 -2.88 -16.38 3.43
N LEU A 392 -2.46 -16.11 4.67
CA LEU A 392 -1.18 -15.47 5.01
C LEU A 392 -0.25 -16.41 5.79
N GLY A 393 -0.57 -17.70 5.83
CA GLY A 393 0.24 -18.74 6.45
C GLY A 393 0.50 -18.46 7.92
N TRP A 394 1.77 -18.22 8.27
CA TRP A 394 2.21 -18.07 9.65
C TRP A 394 1.82 -16.74 10.31
N THR A 395 1.35 -15.74 9.54
CA THR A 395 1.06 -14.40 10.09
C THR A 395 -0.41 -14.18 10.42
N ALA A 396 -1.34 -14.77 9.66
CA ALA A 396 -2.77 -14.61 9.87
C ALA A 396 -3.58 -15.76 9.26
N PRO A 397 -4.74 -16.12 9.84
CA PRO A 397 -5.56 -17.22 9.34
C PRO A 397 -6.16 -16.92 7.95
N PRO A 398 -6.58 -17.95 7.19
CA PRO A 398 -7.25 -17.76 5.91
C PRO A 398 -8.57 -16.99 6.05
N VAL A 399 -8.81 -16.03 5.15
CA VAL A 399 -10.01 -15.18 5.14
C VAL A 399 -10.61 -15.10 3.74
N LYS A 400 -11.93 -15.03 3.64
CA LYS A 400 -12.61 -14.82 2.36
C LYS A 400 -12.31 -13.44 1.79
N LEU A 401 -11.97 -13.38 0.51
CA LEU A 401 -11.58 -12.13 -0.15
C LEU A 401 -12.67 -11.06 -0.08
N VAL A 402 -13.96 -11.46 -0.16
CA VAL A 402 -15.09 -10.53 -0.05
C VAL A 402 -15.12 -9.75 1.28
N ASP A 403 -14.66 -10.38 2.37
CA ASP A 403 -14.61 -9.74 3.68
C ASP A 403 -13.36 -8.84 3.82
N LEU A 404 -12.33 -9.02 2.99
CA LEU A 404 -11.15 -8.14 2.93
C LEU A 404 -11.37 -6.92 2.03
N ASN A 405 -12.17 -7.08 0.99
CA ASN A 405 -12.61 -5.99 0.12
C ASN A 405 -13.40 -4.91 0.85
N GLU A 406 -14.15 -5.28 1.90
CA GLU A 406 -14.90 -4.36 2.74
C GLU A 406 -14.02 -3.79 3.86
N GLN A 407 -13.45 -2.60 3.64
CA GLN A 407 -12.63 -1.92 4.64
C GLN A 407 -13.41 -1.46 5.88
N LEU A 408 -14.72 -1.23 5.72
CA LEU A 408 -15.57 -0.66 6.75
C LEU A 408 -16.47 -1.78 7.28
N GLY A 409 -15.93 -2.60 8.18
CA GLY A 409 -16.65 -3.67 8.88
C GLY A 409 -16.31 -5.09 8.39
N GLY A 410 -15.45 -5.24 7.39
CA GLY A 410 -14.94 -6.53 6.95
C GLY A 410 -14.18 -7.28 8.04
N LEU A 411 -13.93 -8.57 7.81
CA LEU A 411 -13.29 -9.48 8.78
C LEU A 411 -13.99 -9.43 10.16
N GLY A 412 -15.33 -9.45 10.18
CA GLY A 412 -16.09 -9.37 11.43
C GLY A 412 -15.95 -8.04 12.18
N GLY A 413 -15.52 -6.97 11.51
CA GLY A 413 -15.28 -5.65 12.09
C GLY A 413 -13.83 -5.36 12.45
N GLU A 414 -12.92 -6.31 12.25
CA GLU A 414 -11.47 -6.06 12.45
C GLU A 414 -10.93 -5.06 11.42
N LEU A 415 -11.44 -5.10 10.18
CA LEU A 415 -11.24 -4.01 9.24
C LEU A 415 -12.24 -2.91 9.58
N CYS A 416 -11.76 -1.87 10.26
CA CYS A 416 -12.53 -0.66 10.50
C CYS A 416 -11.59 0.54 10.62
N TYR A 417 -11.23 1.12 9.47
CA TYR A 417 -10.36 2.28 9.41
C TYR A 417 -10.63 3.11 8.15
N ILE A 418 -10.19 4.36 8.18
CA ILE A 418 -10.15 5.25 7.01
C ILE A 418 -8.76 5.86 6.84
N TYR A 419 -8.56 6.55 5.72
CA TYR A 419 -7.39 7.37 5.45
C TYR A 419 -7.72 8.85 5.54
N VAL A 420 -6.76 9.65 6.02
CA VAL A 420 -6.87 11.11 6.16
C VAL A 420 -5.55 11.78 5.86
#